data_AF-A0A1W9LR97-F1
#
_entry.id   AF-A0A1W9LR97-F1
#
_cell.length_a   1.000
_cell.length_b   1.000
_cell.length_c   1.000
_cell.angle_alpha   90.00
_cell.angle_beta   90.00
_cell.angle_gamma   90.00
#
_symmetry.space_group_name_H-M   'P 1'
#
loop_
_entity.id
_entity.type
_entity.pdbx_description
1 polymer ?
#
loop_
_entity_poly.entity_id
_entity_poly.type
_entity_poly.pdbx_seq_one_letter_code
_entity_poly.pdbx_strand_id
1 'polypeptide(L)'
;IGINFDQRVSGGKKGGKNKINRVVKNISHIADVAKNAGLSAPDCWSCITIGTDFDGSINPINDFRTAEDFANLEKALKENFEDDVVDRIMYRNAMKFLEENFFRLSDE
;
A
#
# COMPACT_ATOMS: atom_id res chain seq x y z
N ILE A 1 -6.90 4.32 -0.23
CA ILE A 1 -6.97 2.96 -0.82
C ILE A 1 -5.91 2.12 -0.13
N GLY A 2 -6.34 1.22 0.76
CA GLY A 2 -5.43 0.25 1.39
C GLY A 2 -5.16 -0.91 0.45
N ILE A 3 -3.90 -1.17 0.12
CA ILE A 3 -3.48 -2.29 -0.72
C ILE A 3 -3.54 -3.58 0.08
N ASN A 4 -4.40 -4.51 -0.36
CA ASN A 4 -4.60 -5.83 0.26
C ASN A 4 -3.60 -6.86 -0.26
N PHE A 5 -3.07 -7.70 0.63
CA PHE A 5 -2.05 -8.70 0.34
C PHE A 5 -2.63 -10.11 0.12
N ASP A 6 -3.95 -10.25 0.05
CA ASP A 6 -4.62 -11.46 -0.37
C ASP A 6 -4.42 -11.66 -1.89
N GLN A 7 -3.95 -12.85 -2.26
CA GLN A 7 -3.71 -13.26 -3.63
C GLN A 7 -4.96 -13.17 -4.51
N ARG A 8 -6.16 -13.42 -3.96
CA ARG A 8 -7.42 -13.40 -4.71
C ARG A 8 -7.75 -11.99 -5.20
N VAL A 9 -7.40 -10.99 -4.41
CA VAL A 9 -7.62 -9.57 -4.73
C VAL A 9 -6.50 -9.05 -5.64
N SER A 10 -5.27 -9.51 -5.46
CA SER A 10 -4.10 -9.11 -6.26
C SER A 10 -3.93 -9.89 -7.58
N GLY A 11 -4.98 -10.59 -8.05
CA GLY A 11 -5.00 -11.31 -9.33
C GLY A 11 -4.14 -12.59 -9.37
N GLY A 12 -3.88 -13.20 -8.22
CA GLY A 12 -3.17 -14.47 -8.05
C GLY A 12 -4.03 -15.66 -8.47
N LYS A 13 -3.40 -16.64 -9.14
CA LYS A 13 -3.97 -17.98 -9.35
C LYS A 13 -3.37 -18.92 -8.30
N LYS A 14 -4.17 -19.86 -7.82
CA LYS A 14 -3.77 -20.88 -6.82
C LYS A 14 -2.47 -21.56 -7.28
N GLY A 15 -1.41 -21.50 -6.47
CA GLY A 15 -0.10 -22.15 -6.75
C GLY A 15 0.92 -21.31 -7.54
N GLY A 16 0.62 -20.05 -7.88
CA GLY A 16 1.62 -19.15 -8.47
C GLY A 16 2.66 -18.68 -7.45
N LYS A 17 3.91 -18.46 -7.87
CA LYS A 17 4.91 -17.78 -7.03
C LYS A 17 4.39 -16.38 -6.69
N ASN A 18 4.07 -16.18 -5.40
CA ASN A 18 3.58 -14.92 -4.86
C ASN A 18 4.77 -13.98 -4.69
N LYS A 19 4.73 -12.83 -5.34
CA LYS A 19 5.87 -11.92 -5.38
C LYS A 19 5.43 -10.50 -5.09
N ILE A 20 6.27 -9.76 -4.37
CA ILE A 20 6.19 -8.29 -4.18
C ILE A 20 5.82 -7.53 -5.47
N ASN A 21 6.26 -8.00 -6.63
CA ASN A 21 5.96 -7.41 -7.94
C ASN A 21 4.45 -7.17 -8.19
N ARG A 22 3.56 -7.96 -7.59
CA ARG A 22 2.11 -7.75 -7.70
C ARG A 22 1.65 -6.53 -6.92
N VAL A 23 2.15 -6.36 -5.71
CA VAL A 23 1.89 -5.17 -4.87
C VAL A 23 2.41 -3.93 -5.58
N VAL A 24 3.65 -3.99 -6.06
CA VAL A 24 4.29 -2.90 -6.83
C VAL A 24 3.44 -2.53 -8.05
N LYS A 25 3.02 -3.51 -8.86
CA LYS A 25 2.16 -3.26 -10.03
C LYS A 25 0.84 -2.60 -9.67
N ASN A 26 0.19 -3.05 -8.59
CA ASN A 26 -1.08 -2.45 -8.16
C ASN A 26 -0.87 -1.00 -7.70
N ILE A 27 0.19 -0.72 -6.93
CA ILE A 27 0.56 0.63 -6.51
C ILE A 27 0.82 1.52 -7.73
N SER A 28 1.66 1.08 -8.67
CA SER A 28 1.95 1.83 -9.90
C SER A 28 0.69 2.09 -10.72
N HIS A 29 -0.17 1.08 -10.86
CA HIS A 29 -1.40 1.23 -11.65
C HIS A 29 -2.35 2.26 -11.05
N ILE A 30 -2.50 2.30 -9.73
CA ILE A 30 -3.34 3.32 -9.06
C ILE A 30 -2.77 4.73 -9.31
N ALA A 31 -1.45 4.90 -9.20
CA ALA A 31 -0.80 6.17 -9.48
C ALA A 31 -0.92 6.58 -10.96
N ASP A 32 -0.81 5.63 -11.90
CA ASP A 32 -1.00 5.89 -13.33
C ASP A 32 -2.43 6.33 -13.65
N VAL A 33 -3.43 5.72 -13.02
CA VAL A 33 -4.84 6.13 -13.16
C VAL A 33 -5.02 7.56 -12.66
N ALA A 34 -4.44 7.91 -11.51
CA ALA A 34 -4.48 9.28 -10.98
C ALA A 34 -3.80 10.27 -11.92
N LYS A 35 -2.62 9.93 -12.43
CA LYS A 35 -1.89 10.74 -13.41
C LYS A 35 -2.70 10.98 -14.68
N ASN A 36 -3.35 9.94 -15.20
CA ASN A 36 -4.20 10.01 -16.38
C ASN A 36 -5.47 10.84 -16.15
N ALA A 37 -5.91 10.99 -14.91
CA ALA A 37 -6.98 11.90 -14.51
C ALA A 37 -6.53 13.37 -14.38
N GLY A 38 -5.24 13.68 -14.63
CA GLY A 38 -4.70 15.04 -14.60
C GLY A 38 -4.21 15.51 -13.22
N LEU A 39 -4.06 14.60 -12.26
CA LEU A 39 -3.51 14.94 -10.94
C LEU A 39 -2.02 15.24 -11.01
N SER A 40 -1.55 16.10 -10.11
CA SER A 40 -0.13 16.40 -9.98
C SER A 40 0.65 15.17 -9.50
N ALA A 41 1.95 15.10 -9.79
CA ALA A 41 2.76 13.94 -9.42
C ALA A 41 2.70 13.61 -7.90
N PRO A 42 2.77 14.56 -6.96
CA PRO A 42 2.58 14.29 -5.54
C PRO A 42 1.19 13.74 -5.20
N ASP A 43 0.15 14.26 -5.85
CA ASP A 43 -1.24 13.89 -5.56
C ASP A 43 -1.56 12.47 -6.02
N CYS A 44 -0.87 11.96 -7.05
CA CYS A 44 -1.02 10.60 -7.55
C CYS A 44 -0.76 9.53 -6.48
N TRP A 45 0.06 9.86 -5.46
CA TRP A 45 0.43 8.95 -4.39
C TRP A 45 -0.35 9.19 -3.09
N SER A 46 -1.05 10.33 -2.98
CA SER A 46 -1.61 10.84 -1.72
C SER A 46 -2.70 9.96 -1.09
N CYS A 47 -3.33 9.10 -1.89
CA CYS A 47 -4.45 8.27 -1.45
C CYS A 47 -4.11 6.78 -1.33
N ILE A 48 -2.85 6.38 -1.51
CA ILE A 48 -2.44 4.97 -1.46
C ILE A 48 -1.89 4.66 -0.07
N THR A 49 -2.36 3.58 0.55
CA THR A 49 -1.90 3.10 1.86
C THR A 49 -1.69 1.58 1.83
N ILE A 50 -1.02 1.02 2.85
CA ILE A 50 -0.98 -0.43 3.05
C ILE A 50 -2.18 -0.89 3.88
N GLY A 51 -2.80 -2.00 3.48
CA GLY A 51 -3.83 -2.69 4.25
C GLY A 51 -3.62 -4.19 4.15
N THR A 52 -2.58 -4.70 4.83
CA THR A 52 -2.06 -6.06 4.62
C THR A 52 -3.08 -7.17 4.83
N ASP A 53 -4.07 -6.95 5.70
CA ASP A 53 -5.00 -8.01 6.13
C ASP A 53 -4.24 -9.21 6.72
N PHE A 54 -3.21 -8.91 7.53
CA PHE A 54 -2.51 -9.91 8.35
C PHE A 54 -3.52 -10.64 9.23
N ASP A 55 -3.33 -11.95 9.38
CA ASP A 55 -4.21 -12.89 10.11
C ASP A 55 -5.65 -13.05 9.55
N GLY A 56 -6.07 -12.23 8.58
CA GLY A 56 -7.36 -12.35 7.86
C GLY A 56 -7.27 -13.02 6.48
N SER A 57 -6.07 -13.09 5.90
CA SER A 57 -5.86 -13.60 4.54
C SER A 57 -5.86 -15.13 4.44
N ILE A 58 -6.70 -15.69 3.57
CA ILE A 58 -6.72 -17.13 3.27
C ILE A 58 -5.49 -17.53 2.42
N ASN A 59 -5.03 -16.63 1.55
CA ASN A 59 -3.85 -16.83 0.70
C ASN A 59 -2.99 -15.55 0.68
N PRO A 60 -2.19 -15.28 1.73
CA PRO A 60 -1.34 -14.09 1.80
C PRO A 60 -0.22 -14.14 0.75
N ILE A 61 0.28 -12.99 0.31
CA ILE A 61 1.53 -12.92 -0.46
C ILE A 61 2.65 -13.49 0.41
N ASN A 62 3.32 -14.55 -0.08
CA ASN A 62 4.27 -15.34 0.73
C ASN A 62 5.48 -14.54 1.23
N ASP A 63 5.86 -13.47 0.54
CA ASP A 63 7.09 -12.73 0.85
C ASP A 63 7.01 -11.97 2.19
N PHE A 64 5.79 -11.63 2.65
CA PHE A 64 5.57 -10.88 3.90
C PHE A 64 4.30 -11.40 4.57
N ARG A 65 4.42 -12.56 5.23
CA ARG A 65 3.25 -13.30 5.74
C ARG A 65 2.80 -12.80 7.11
N THR A 66 3.72 -12.22 7.87
CA THR A 66 3.49 -11.81 9.25
C THR A 66 3.83 -10.33 9.44
N ALA A 67 3.35 -9.74 10.54
CA ALA A 67 3.73 -8.38 10.92
C ALA A 67 5.24 -8.23 11.20
N GLU A 68 5.94 -9.31 11.56
CA GLU A 68 7.40 -9.30 11.74
C GLU A 68 8.14 -8.99 10.43
N ASP A 69 7.52 -9.32 9.29
CA ASP A 69 8.08 -9.09 7.96
C ASP A 69 7.84 -7.66 7.45
N PHE A 70 7.19 -6.78 8.21
CA PHE A 70 6.78 -5.46 7.74
C PHE A 70 7.99 -4.58 7.37
N ALA A 71 9.11 -4.70 8.09
CA ALA A 71 10.35 -4.02 7.73
C ALA A 71 10.97 -4.55 6.42
N ASN A 72 10.76 -5.83 6.10
CA ASN A 72 11.20 -6.41 4.84
C ASN A 72 10.32 -5.93 3.68
N LEU A 73 9.03 -5.72 3.91
CA LEU A 73 8.12 -5.09 2.94
C LEU A 73 8.59 -3.69 2.59
N GLU A 74 8.95 -2.88 3.59
CA GLU A 74 9.48 -1.53 3.35
C GLU A 74 10.71 -1.56 2.44
N LYS A 75 11.69 -2.43 2.75
CA LYS A 75 12.89 -2.60 1.93
C LYS A 75 12.54 -2.98 0.49
N ALA A 76 11.65 -3.94 0.31
CA ALA A 76 11.26 -4.41 -1.02
C ALA A 76 10.49 -3.33 -1.83
N LEU A 77 9.73 -2.46 -1.16
CA LEU A 77 9.11 -1.29 -1.81
C LEU A 77 10.15 -0.25 -2.21
N LYS A 78 11.17 -0.01 -1.38
CA LYS A 78 12.29 0.92 -1.68
C LYS A 78 13.16 0.47 -2.86
N GLU A 79 13.15 -0.82 -3.19
CA GLU A 79 13.78 -1.31 -4.43
C GLU A 79 13.03 -0.88 -5.70
N ASN A 80 11.78 -0.41 -5.58
CA ASN A 80 10.90 -0.10 -6.72
C ASN A 80 10.38 1.35 -6.74
N PHE A 81 10.46 2.07 -5.62
CA PHE A 81 9.90 3.42 -5.46
C PHE A 81 10.87 4.30 -4.66
N GLU A 82 10.78 5.61 -4.89
CA GLU A 82 11.50 6.63 -4.11
C GLU A 82 11.10 6.59 -2.62
N ASP A 83 12.04 6.91 -1.73
CA ASP A 83 11.84 6.86 -0.28
C ASP A 83 10.65 7.71 0.20
N ASP A 84 10.44 8.90 -0.39
CA ASP A 84 9.28 9.75 -0.06
C ASP A 84 7.95 9.07 -0.40
N VAL A 85 7.89 8.34 -1.52
CA VAL A 85 6.69 7.61 -1.94
C VAL A 85 6.43 6.43 -1.00
N VAL A 86 7.47 5.69 -0.63
CA VAL A 86 7.33 4.56 0.30
C VAL A 86 6.84 5.05 1.66
N ASP A 87 7.43 6.10 2.21
CA ASP A 87 7.03 6.65 3.51
C ASP A 87 5.58 7.17 3.51
N ARG A 88 5.11 7.75 2.40
CA ARG A 88 3.70 8.10 2.21
C ARG A 88 2.77 6.90 2.28
N ILE A 89 3.09 5.87 1.49
CA ILE A 89 2.26 4.65 1.37
C ILE A 89 2.23 3.85 2.66
N MET A 90 3.37 3.74 3.34
CA MET A 90 3.53 2.96 4.57
C MET A 90 2.90 3.66 5.78
N TYR A 91 2.88 5.00 5.81
CA TYR A 91 2.53 5.74 7.03
C TYR A 91 1.80 7.07 6.77
N ARG A 92 2.45 8.06 6.13
CA ARG A 92 1.95 9.46 6.18
C ARG A 92 0.55 9.63 5.61
N ASN A 93 0.18 8.91 4.54
CA ASN A 93 -1.15 9.04 3.95
C ASN A 93 -2.25 8.56 4.90
N ALA A 94 -2.01 7.46 5.62
CA ALA A 94 -2.96 6.94 6.60
C ALA A 94 -3.09 7.90 7.79
N MET A 95 -1.97 8.40 8.31
CA MET A 95 -2.00 9.37 9.42
C MET A 95 -2.68 10.67 9.04
N LYS A 96 -2.35 11.24 7.88
CA LYS A 96 -3.02 12.44 7.37
C LYS A 96 -4.53 12.23 7.27
N PHE A 97 -4.96 11.08 6.73
CA PHE A 97 -6.38 10.74 6.69
C PHE A 97 -7.00 10.68 8.09
N LEU A 98 -6.33 10.07 9.06
CA LEU A 98 -6.81 9.99 10.44
C LEU A 98 -6.89 11.38 11.10
N GLU A 99 -5.87 12.22 10.92
CA GLU A 99 -5.80 13.59 11.43
C GLU A 99 -6.92 14.48 10.89
N GLU A 100 -7.14 14.45 9.57
CA GLU A 100 -8.14 15.30 8.92
C GLU A 100 -9.58 14.92 9.29
N ASN A 101 -9.82 13.63 9.60
CA ASN A 101 -11.18 13.09 9.77
C ASN A 101 -11.55 12.74 11.22
N PHE A 102 -10.58 12.45 12.10
CA PHE A 102 -10.86 11.95 13.45
C PHE A 102 -10.20 12.77 14.56
N PHE A 103 -9.11 13.49 14.31
CA PHE A 103 -8.40 14.27 15.35
C PHE A 103 -8.77 15.76 15.37
N ARG A 104 -9.85 16.16 14.69
CA ARG A 104 -10.53 17.42 14.99
C ARG A 104 -11.32 17.25 16.28
N LEU A 105 -10.72 17.53 17.44
CA LEU A 105 -11.33 17.84 18.76
C LEU A 105 -10.17 17.83 19.78
N SER A 106 -9.69 18.99 20.22
CA SER A 106 -10.30 19.71 21.35
C SER A 106 -10.04 21.23 21.27
N ASP A 107 -10.96 21.97 20.67
CA ASP A 107 -11.14 23.40 20.91
C ASP A 107 -12.63 23.61 21.30
N GLU A 108 -13.02 23.07 22.45
CA GLU A 108 -14.22 23.45 23.22
C GLU A 108 -13.88 23.50 24.71
#